data_AF-A0A0F9YL00-F1
#
_entry.id   AF-A0A0F9YL00-F1
#
_cell.length_a   1.000
_cell.length_b   1.000
_cell.length_c   1.000
_cell.angle_alpha   90.00
_cell.angle_beta   90.00
_cell.angle_gamma   90.00
#
_symmetry.space_group_name_H-M   'P 1'
#
loop_
_entity.id
_entity.type
_entity.pdbx_description
1 polymer ?
#
loop_
_entity_poly.entity_id
_entity_poly.type
_entity_poly.pdbx_seq_one_letter_code
_entity_poly.pdbx_strand_id
1 'polypeptide(L)'
;MPKKTKSFPRWLIYLAVLVIVAIFASTLWYRNWQSKFGAPRQNTQSIGFTISKDKTLTAVAGDLRYYGFVKDEEAFKYALEHTKDNTSGKGNALTIGSNTIDREARYMISQSMTAWQIADVLLNEGERNSCNHGCPDSSFDPELLPGGDLAPTLKEKYSWVKKYEDCAKAIGRDGGQLSSEQYYERTGIRRCVAPDGREFTQGKEGWSDVPTP
;
A
#
# COMPACT_ATOMS: atom_id res chain seq x y z
N MET A 1 1.15 -67.16 44.85
CA MET A 1 0.16 -66.05 44.90
C MET A 1 0.18 -65.30 43.56
N PRO A 2 -0.90 -65.34 42.76
CA PRO A 2 -0.94 -64.63 41.49
C PRO A 2 -1.05 -63.11 41.73
N LYS A 3 -0.12 -62.32 41.17
CA LYS A 3 -0.18 -60.86 41.18
C LYS A 3 -1.36 -60.41 40.32
N LYS A 4 -2.41 -59.85 40.93
CA LYS A 4 -3.47 -59.12 40.22
C LYS A 4 -2.84 -57.91 39.52
N THR A 5 -2.69 -57.96 38.21
CA THR A 5 -2.39 -56.81 37.38
C THR A 5 -3.62 -55.89 37.38
N LYS A 6 -3.48 -54.70 37.97
CA LYS A 6 -4.53 -53.67 37.90
C LYS A 6 -4.67 -53.25 36.44
N SER A 7 -5.82 -53.51 35.83
CA SER A 7 -6.09 -53.07 34.46
C SER A 7 -6.15 -51.55 34.44
N PHE A 8 -5.41 -50.96 33.50
CA PHE A 8 -5.41 -49.51 33.32
C PHE A 8 -6.81 -49.10 32.84
N PRO A 9 -7.47 -48.15 33.52
CA PRO A 9 -8.86 -47.86 33.22
C PRO A 9 -8.94 -47.13 31.87
N ARG A 10 -9.74 -47.69 30.94
CA ARG A 10 -9.87 -47.20 29.55
C ARG A 10 -10.28 -45.72 29.46
N TRP A 11 -10.98 -45.18 30.45
CA TRP A 11 -11.35 -43.77 30.49
C TRP A 11 -10.14 -42.83 30.59
N LEU A 12 -9.03 -43.25 31.22
CA LEU A 12 -7.79 -42.46 31.22
C LEU A 12 -7.16 -42.38 29.83
N ILE A 13 -7.32 -43.43 29.01
CA ILE A 13 -6.84 -43.43 27.62
C ILE A 13 -7.68 -42.44 26.79
N TYR A 14 -9.01 -42.48 26.91
CA TYR A 14 -9.88 -41.52 26.20
C TYR A 14 -9.64 -40.08 26.63
N LEU A 15 -9.43 -39.84 27.92
CA LEU A 15 -9.10 -38.51 28.45
C LEU A 15 -7.75 -38.02 27.91
N ALA A 16 -6.73 -38.88 27.89
CA ALA A 16 -5.44 -38.54 27.31
C ALA A 16 -5.54 -38.20 25.81
N VAL A 17 -6.31 -38.97 25.04
CA VAL A 17 -6.55 -38.69 23.61
C VAL A 17 -7.27 -37.37 23.41
N LEU A 18 -8.31 -37.08 24.21
CA LEU A 18 -9.02 -35.79 24.14
C LEU A 18 -8.12 -34.60 24.43
N VAL A 19 -7.25 -34.72 25.44
CA VAL A 19 -6.26 -33.67 25.77
C VAL A 19 -5.30 -33.46 24.60
N ILE A 20 -4.79 -34.52 23.99
CA ILE A 20 -3.90 -34.43 22.83
C ILE A 20 -4.59 -33.74 21.65
N VAL A 21 -5.85 -34.11 21.36
CA VAL A 21 -6.64 -33.47 20.28
C VAL A 21 -6.88 -32.00 20.57
N ALA A 22 -7.20 -31.63 21.80
CA ALA A 22 -7.40 -30.23 22.19
C ALA A 22 -6.12 -29.40 22.07
N ILE A 23 -4.96 -29.96 22.46
CA ILE A 23 -3.66 -29.32 22.28
C ILE A 23 -3.34 -29.15 20.79
N PHE A 24 -3.60 -30.16 19.96
CA PHE A 24 -3.33 -30.08 18.53
C PHE A 24 -4.24 -29.05 17.84
N ALA A 25 -5.53 -29.02 18.18
CA ALA A 25 -6.47 -28.04 17.64
C ALA A 25 -6.11 -26.61 18.04
N SER A 26 -5.78 -26.38 19.32
CA SER A 26 -5.39 -25.06 19.82
C SER A 26 -4.08 -24.56 19.21
N THR A 27 -3.09 -25.43 19.02
CA THR A 27 -1.83 -25.06 18.37
C THR A 27 -2.02 -24.71 16.88
N LEU A 28 -2.83 -25.46 16.15
CA LEU A 28 -3.19 -25.13 14.76
C LEU A 28 -3.94 -23.80 14.67
N TRP A 29 -4.92 -23.60 15.54
CA TRP A 29 -5.68 -22.35 15.60
C TRP A 29 -4.77 -21.16 15.92
N TYR A 30 -3.88 -21.29 16.91
CA TYR A 30 -2.93 -20.25 17.30
C TYR A 30 -1.95 -19.92 16.17
N ARG A 31 -1.42 -20.91 15.46
CA ARG A 31 -0.54 -20.67 14.29
C ARG A 31 -1.28 -19.96 13.17
N ASN A 32 -2.52 -20.36 12.89
CA ASN A 32 -3.33 -19.70 11.88
C ASN A 32 -3.62 -18.24 12.26
N TRP A 33 -3.96 -17.98 13.53
CA TRP A 33 -4.16 -16.63 14.05
C TRP A 33 -2.90 -15.77 13.93
N GLN A 34 -1.76 -16.27 14.39
CA GLN A 34 -0.48 -15.56 14.32
C GLN A 34 -0.05 -15.28 12.87
N SER A 35 -0.40 -16.16 11.92
CA SER A 35 -0.06 -15.96 10.50
C SER A 35 -0.64 -14.68 9.90
N LYS A 36 -1.76 -14.17 10.45
CA LYS A 36 -2.42 -12.93 10.03
C LYS A 36 -1.59 -11.68 10.30
N PHE A 37 -0.73 -11.71 11.33
CA PHE A 37 0.15 -10.60 11.69
C PHE A 37 1.46 -10.59 10.91
N GLY A 38 1.81 -11.70 10.24
CA GLY A 38 3.04 -11.81 9.48
C GLY A 38 3.04 -10.93 8.22
N ALA A 39 4.23 -10.55 7.77
CA ALA A 39 4.40 -9.76 6.55
C ALA A 39 3.75 -10.44 5.33
N PRO A 40 3.02 -9.69 4.47
CA PRO A 40 2.46 -10.21 3.23
C PRO A 40 3.51 -10.65 2.21
N ARG A 41 4.62 -9.91 2.10
CA ARG A 41 5.70 -10.16 1.14
C ARG A 41 7.06 -10.14 1.83
N GLN A 42 8.12 -10.40 1.07
CA GLN A 42 9.51 -10.40 1.54
C GLN A 42 10.34 -9.49 0.65
N ASN A 43 11.37 -8.84 1.20
CA ASN A 43 12.33 -8.01 0.46
C ASN A 43 11.70 -6.89 -0.39
N THR A 44 10.66 -6.22 0.14
CA THR A 44 10.02 -5.09 -0.56
C THR A 44 10.59 -3.76 -0.10
N GLN A 45 10.62 -2.78 -1.01
CA GLN A 45 11.07 -1.42 -0.70
C GLN A 45 10.10 -0.70 0.25
N SER A 46 10.60 0.34 0.91
CA SER A 46 9.75 1.24 1.70
C SER A 46 9.02 2.21 0.78
N ILE A 47 7.74 2.43 1.07
CA ILE A 47 6.82 3.31 0.35
C ILE A 47 6.32 4.36 1.33
N GLY A 48 6.17 5.60 0.87
CA GLY A 48 5.52 6.64 1.64
C GLY A 48 4.01 6.41 1.68
N PHE A 49 3.45 6.31 2.88
CA PHE A 49 2.02 6.25 3.11
C PHE A 49 1.56 7.50 3.85
N THR A 50 0.63 8.24 3.26
CA THR A 50 0.10 9.49 3.82
C THR A 50 -1.36 9.30 4.21
N ILE A 51 -1.69 9.66 5.45
CA ILE A 51 -3.06 9.63 5.95
C ILE A 51 -3.65 11.04 5.81
N SER A 52 -4.62 11.23 4.90
CA SER A 52 -5.27 12.55 4.73
C SER A 52 -6.17 12.91 5.92
N LYS A 53 -6.50 14.20 6.02
CA LYS A 53 -7.29 14.77 7.13
C LYS A 53 -8.66 14.13 7.34
N ASP A 54 -9.27 13.63 6.28
CA ASP A 54 -10.62 13.09 6.22
C ASP A 54 -10.69 11.55 6.30
N LYS A 55 -9.54 10.86 6.26
CA LYS A 55 -9.51 9.39 6.35
C LYS A 55 -9.97 8.91 7.71
N THR A 56 -10.70 7.80 7.72
CA THR A 56 -11.08 7.07 8.93
C THR A 56 -10.11 5.92 9.19
N LEU A 57 -10.08 5.41 10.42
CA LEU A 57 -9.26 4.24 10.77
C LEU A 57 -9.62 3.01 9.91
N THR A 58 -10.91 2.80 9.65
CA THR A 58 -11.38 1.73 8.76
C THR A 58 -10.86 1.91 7.34
N ALA A 59 -10.87 3.13 6.81
CA ALA A 59 -10.32 3.41 5.49
C ALA A 59 -8.81 3.15 5.43
N VAL A 60 -8.05 3.54 6.47
CA VAL A 60 -6.62 3.26 6.56
C VAL A 60 -6.35 1.75 6.59
N ALA A 61 -7.06 1.00 7.44
CA ALA A 61 -6.91 -0.45 7.50
C ALA A 61 -7.27 -1.13 6.17
N GLY A 62 -8.36 -0.68 5.54
CA GLY A 62 -8.81 -1.15 4.23
C GLY A 62 -7.81 -0.85 3.11
N ASP A 63 -7.27 0.36 3.05
CA ASP A 63 -6.24 0.73 2.07
C ASP A 63 -4.99 -0.14 2.25
N LEU A 64 -4.49 -0.30 3.48
CA LEU A 64 -3.33 -1.16 3.76
C LEU A 64 -3.60 -2.63 3.43
N ARG A 65 -4.84 -3.10 3.58
CA ARG A 65 -5.22 -4.46 3.18
C ARG A 65 -5.29 -4.60 1.66
N TYR A 66 -5.92 -3.65 1.00
CA TYR A 66 -6.13 -3.61 -0.45
C TYR A 66 -4.82 -3.57 -1.23
N TYR A 67 -3.87 -2.75 -0.77
CA TYR A 67 -2.52 -2.65 -1.33
C TYR A 67 -1.53 -3.67 -0.74
N GLY A 68 -2.00 -4.64 0.04
CA GLY A 68 -1.19 -5.78 0.46
C GLY A 68 -0.06 -5.46 1.45
N PHE A 69 -0.20 -4.41 2.27
CA PHE A 69 0.68 -4.14 3.41
C PHE A 69 0.30 -4.96 4.65
N VAL A 70 -0.97 -5.33 4.78
CA VAL A 70 -1.45 -6.23 5.84
C VAL A 70 -2.26 -7.39 5.27
N LYS A 71 -2.27 -8.52 5.98
CA LYS A 71 -3.03 -9.72 5.56
C LYS A 71 -4.47 -9.75 6.02
N ASP A 72 -4.79 -9.03 7.10
CA ASP A 72 -6.10 -9.05 7.74
C ASP A 72 -6.30 -7.72 8.48
N GLU A 73 -7.44 -7.07 8.22
CA GLU A 73 -7.73 -5.75 8.79
C GLU A 73 -7.94 -5.79 10.30
N GLU A 74 -8.58 -6.84 10.81
CA GLU A 74 -8.89 -6.98 12.23
C GLU A 74 -7.63 -7.32 13.03
N ALA A 75 -6.77 -8.19 12.49
CA ALA A 75 -5.44 -8.42 13.06
C ALA A 75 -4.61 -7.13 13.09
N PHE A 76 -4.68 -6.30 12.04
CA PHE A 76 -3.98 -5.02 12.02
C PHE A 76 -4.53 -4.02 13.05
N LYS A 77 -5.85 -3.89 13.16
CA LYS A 77 -6.48 -3.07 14.21
C LYS A 77 -6.10 -3.56 15.60
N TYR A 78 -6.08 -4.88 15.82
CA TYR A 78 -5.61 -5.47 17.07
C TYR A 78 -4.16 -5.08 17.36
N ALA A 79 -3.29 -5.11 16.33
CA ALA A 79 -1.90 -4.68 16.47
C ALA A 79 -1.80 -3.20 16.84
N LEU A 80 -2.56 -2.31 16.19
CA LEU A 80 -2.62 -0.89 16.50
C LEU A 80 -3.08 -0.60 17.93
N GLU A 81 -4.02 -1.38 18.46
CA GLU A 81 -4.51 -1.21 19.84
C GLU A 81 -3.51 -1.68 20.90
N HIS A 82 -2.66 -2.67 20.57
CA HIS A 82 -1.76 -3.33 21.53
C HIS A 82 -0.28 -2.97 21.36
N THR A 83 0.09 -2.27 20.29
CA THR A 83 1.42 -1.67 20.17
C THR A 83 1.49 -0.43 21.05
N LYS A 84 2.66 -0.15 21.62
CA LYS A 84 2.86 1.00 22.49
C LYS A 84 2.90 2.29 21.67
N ASP A 85 1.96 3.20 21.95
CA ASP A 85 2.01 4.58 21.49
C ASP A 85 2.92 5.41 22.42
N ASN A 86 4.02 5.93 21.86
CA ASN A 86 4.96 6.80 22.55
C ASN A 86 4.79 8.28 22.13
N THR A 87 3.94 8.56 21.15
CA THR A 87 3.72 9.89 20.59
C THR A 87 2.22 10.15 20.51
N SER A 88 1.61 10.48 21.65
CA SER A 88 0.19 10.84 21.68
C SER A 88 -0.11 11.94 20.66
N GLY A 89 -0.93 11.58 19.68
CA GLY A 89 -1.32 12.39 18.55
C GLY A 89 -2.09 13.64 18.95
N LYS A 90 -2.14 14.61 18.04
CA LYS A 90 -2.85 15.88 18.27
C LYS A 90 -4.35 15.72 18.05
N GLY A 91 -5.13 16.78 18.32
CA GLY A 91 -6.61 16.71 18.40
C GLY A 91 -7.37 16.23 17.15
N ASN A 92 -6.72 16.08 15.99
CA ASN A 92 -7.31 15.50 14.77
C ASN A 92 -6.82 14.08 14.46
N ALA A 93 -6.06 13.45 15.35
CA ALA A 93 -5.56 12.08 15.19
C ALA A 93 -6.70 11.05 15.09
N LEU A 94 -6.40 9.92 14.46
CA LEU A 94 -7.23 8.72 14.55
C LEU A 94 -7.00 8.07 15.90
N THR A 95 -8.07 7.63 16.54
CA THR A 95 -8.01 6.96 17.86
C THR A 95 -8.33 5.49 17.74
N ILE A 96 -7.59 4.65 18.47
CA ILE A 96 -7.87 3.22 18.62
C ILE A 96 -7.47 2.76 20.03
N GLY A 97 -8.45 2.38 20.85
CA GLY A 97 -8.21 2.16 22.28
C GLY A 97 -7.66 3.44 22.95
N SER A 98 -6.50 3.32 23.59
CA SER A 98 -5.75 4.45 24.16
C SER A 98 -4.74 5.09 23.19
N ASN A 99 -4.60 4.54 21.99
CA ASN A 99 -3.55 4.90 21.04
C ASN A 99 -4.07 5.86 19.98
N THR A 100 -3.13 6.56 19.35
CA THR A 100 -3.40 7.61 18.38
C THR A 100 -2.48 7.54 17.17
N ILE A 101 -3.03 7.80 15.99
CA ILE A 101 -2.29 7.88 14.72
C ILE A 101 -2.51 9.28 14.15
N ASP A 102 -1.43 10.03 13.94
CA ASP A 102 -1.51 11.37 13.39
C ASP A 102 -2.08 11.35 11.95
N ARG A 103 -3.07 12.20 11.70
CA ARG A 103 -3.48 12.54 10.33
C ARG A 103 -2.57 13.62 9.77
N GLU A 104 -2.58 13.79 8.45
CA GLU A 104 -1.72 14.73 7.73
C GLU A 104 -0.24 14.46 8.01
N ALA A 105 0.09 13.17 8.13
CA ALA A 105 1.42 12.66 8.37
C ALA A 105 1.78 11.61 7.32
N ARG A 106 3.06 11.59 6.96
CA ARG A 106 3.68 10.60 6.09
C ARG A 106 4.40 9.57 6.95
N TYR A 107 4.28 8.32 6.54
CA TYR A 107 4.85 7.14 7.20
C TYR A 107 5.63 6.32 6.18
N MET A 108 6.78 5.80 6.57
CA MET A 108 7.57 4.92 5.71
C MET A 108 7.30 3.47 6.06
N ILE A 109 6.54 2.76 5.21
CA ILE A 109 6.10 1.38 5.45
C ILE A 109 6.52 0.47 4.31
N SER A 110 6.61 -0.84 4.56
CA SER A 110 6.95 -1.83 3.54
C SER A 110 6.07 -3.07 3.67
N GLN A 111 5.76 -3.74 2.56
CA GLN A 111 5.01 -5.00 2.55
C GLN A 111 5.79 -6.18 3.17
N SER A 112 7.07 -5.97 3.51
CA SER A 112 7.91 -6.90 4.27
C SER A 112 7.82 -6.67 5.79
N MET A 113 7.09 -5.65 6.23
CA MET A 113 6.81 -5.42 7.64
C MET A 113 5.63 -6.29 8.09
N THR A 114 5.70 -6.76 9.34
CA THR A 114 4.57 -7.37 10.03
C THR A 114 3.51 -6.31 10.38
N ALA A 115 2.29 -6.75 10.68
CA ALA A 115 1.23 -5.86 11.18
C ALA A 115 1.66 -5.09 12.43
N TRP A 116 2.46 -5.72 13.30
CA TRP A 116 3.04 -5.10 14.49
C TRP A 116 4.03 -3.98 14.17
N GLN A 117 4.90 -4.21 13.18
CA GLN A 117 5.87 -3.19 12.74
C GLN A 117 5.17 -2.02 12.04
N ILE A 118 4.18 -2.29 11.19
CA ILE A 118 3.38 -1.22 10.58
C ILE A 118 2.64 -0.43 11.65
N ALA A 119 2.06 -1.11 12.65
CA ALA A 119 1.41 -0.44 13.77
C ALA A 119 2.39 0.45 14.54
N ASP A 120 3.60 -0.02 14.82
CA ASP A 120 4.66 0.75 15.48
C ASP A 120 5.01 2.02 14.70
N VAL A 121 5.23 1.89 13.39
CA VAL A 121 5.50 3.04 12.50
C VAL A 121 4.34 4.04 12.52
N LEU A 122 3.09 3.59 12.37
CA LEU A 122 1.94 4.50 12.34
C LEU A 122 1.73 5.24 13.67
N LEU A 123 2.00 4.58 14.79
CA LEU A 123 1.84 5.17 16.11
C LEU A 123 2.99 6.10 16.49
N ASN A 124 4.21 5.87 16.00
CA ASN A 124 5.42 6.48 16.55
C ASN A 124 6.27 7.29 15.56
N GLU A 125 6.10 7.12 14.25
CA GLU A 125 7.04 7.64 13.24
C GLU A 125 6.38 8.59 12.21
N GLY A 126 5.25 9.21 12.57
CA GLY A 126 4.55 10.13 11.67
C GLY A 126 5.31 11.44 11.42
N GLU A 127 5.73 11.66 10.17
CA GLU A 127 6.30 12.94 9.73
C GLU A 127 5.17 13.86 9.24
N ARG A 128 4.88 14.92 9.99
CA ARG A 128 3.83 15.87 9.58
C ARG A 128 4.16 16.48 8.22
N ASN A 129 3.22 16.34 7.30
CA ASN A 129 3.25 17.02 6.03
C ASN A 129 2.04 17.94 5.97
N SER A 130 2.26 19.24 6.23
CA SER A 130 1.20 20.22 6.09
C SER A 130 0.86 20.36 4.62
N CYS A 131 -0.25 19.76 4.19
CA CYS A 131 -0.77 19.81 2.82
C CYS A 131 -1.31 21.21 2.43
N ASN A 132 -0.59 22.27 2.78
CA ASN A 132 -1.01 23.66 2.59
C ASN A 132 -1.16 24.04 1.10
N HIS A 133 -0.63 23.23 0.20
CA HIS A 133 -0.75 23.38 -1.26
C HIS A 133 -1.46 22.19 -1.92
N GLY A 134 -2.27 21.45 -1.15
CA GLY A 134 -2.93 20.21 -1.57
C GLY A 134 -2.16 18.96 -1.13
N CYS A 135 -2.88 17.93 -0.68
CA CYS A 135 -2.28 16.60 -0.54
C CYS A 135 -2.30 15.93 -1.93
N PRO A 136 -1.33 15.06 -2.26
CA PRO A 136 -1.46 14.21 -3.44
C PRO A 136 -2.74 13.36 -3.34
N ASP A 137 -3.40 13.14 -4.47
CA ASP A 137 -4.65 12.38 -4.55
C ASP A 137 -4.45 10.90 -4.11
N SER A 138 -3.23 10.39 -4.26
CA SER A 138 -2.83 9.05 -3.81
C SER A 138 -2.30 9.09 -2.38
N SER A 139 -2.77 8.15 -1.55
CA SER A 139 -2.21 7.89 -0.21
C SER A 139 -0.81 7.29 -0.26
N PHE A 140 -0.38 6.73 -1.40
CA PHE A 140 0.90 6.05 -1.57
C PHE A 140 1.81 6.78 -2.55
N ASP A 141 3.09 6.90 -2.17
CA ASP A 141 4.15 7.50 -2.98
C ASP A 141 5.41 6.61 -2.95
N PRO A 142 5.78 5.96 -4.07
CA PRO A 142 5.11 6.00 -5.37
C PRO A 142 3.72 5.33 -5.37
N GLU A 143 2.92 5.64 -6.39
CA GLU A 143 1.58 5.04 -6.57
C GLU A 143 1.65 3.52 -6.73
N LEU A 144 0.63 2.83 -6.22
CA LEU A 144 0.54 1.37 -6.20
C LEU A 144 -0.69 0.87 -6.95
N LEU A 145 -0.55 -0.29 -7.57
CA LEU A 145 -1.65 -1.10 -8.08
C LEU A 145 -2.29 -1.93 -6.94
N PRO A 146 -3.54 -2.39 -7.10
CA PRO A 146 -4.15 -3.32 -6.15
C PRO A 146 -3.25 -4.54 -5.90
N GLY A 147 -3.06 -4.92 -4.64
CA GLY A 147 -2.07 -5.93 -4.23
C GLY A 147 -0.65 -5.38 -3.97
N GLY A 148 -0.40 -4.11 -4.28
CA GLY A 148 0.78 -3.33 -3.89
C GLY A 148 2.00 -3.45 -4.80
N ASP A 149 1.80 -3.84 -6.06
CA ASP A 149 2.84 -3.66 -7.07
C ASP A 149 2.96 -2.19 -7.44
N LEU A 150 4.14 -1.73 -7.84
CA LEU A 150 4.33 -0.35 -8.27
C LEU A 150 3.48 -0.07 -9.51
N ALA A 151 2.75 1.04 -9.47
CA ALA A 151 2.10 1.54 -10.68
C ALA A 151 3.18 1.90 -11.72
N PRO A 152 2.95 1.62 -13.01
CA PRO A 152 3.87 2.05 -14.06
C PRO A 152 4.06 3.56 -13.99
N THR A 153 5.29 4.01 -14.10
CA THR A 153 5.60 5.44 -14.26
C THR A 153 4.94 5.98 -15.52
N LEU A 154 4.72 7.30 -15.61
CA LEU A 154 4.22 7.93 -16.84
C LEU A 154 5.06 7.54 -18.06
N LYS A 155 6.39 7.51 -17.89
CA LYS A 155 7.33 7.10 -18.94
C LYS A 155 7.12 5.66 -19.41
N GLU A 156 6.84 4.73 -18.49
CA GLU A 156 6.55 3.34 -18.84
C GLU A 156 5.18 3.20 -19.52
N LYS A 157 4.15 3.87 -18.96
CA LYS A 157 2.79 3.91 -19.52
C LYS A 157 2.77 4.43 -20.96
N TYR A 158 3.59 5.43 -21.28
CA TYR A 158 3.69 6.03 -22.61
C TYR A 158 4.89 5.56 -23.43
N SER A 159 5.57 4.48 -23.03
CA SER A 159 6.74 3.93 -23.75
C SER A 159 6.45 3.53 -25.20
N TRP A 160 5.18 3.24 -25.53
CA TRP A 160 4.71 2.93 -26.88
C TRP A 160 4.63 4.17 -27.79
N VAL A 161 4.60 5.38 -27.22
CA VAL A 161 4.55 6.64 -27.98
C VAL A 161 5.93 6.92 -28.57
N LYS A 162 6.08 6.75 -29.88
CA LYS A 162 7.37 6.91 -30.58
C LYS A 162 7.40 8.04 -31.59
N LYS A 163 6.23 8.49 -32.05
CA LYS A 163 6.08 9.53 -33.07
C LYS A 163 4.83 10.37 -32.83
N TYR A 164 4.70 11.46 -33.60
CA TYR A 164 3.60 12.40 -33.51
C TYR A 164 2.22 11.73 -33.57
N GLU A 165 2.01 10.77 -34.47
CA GLU A 165 0.71 10.11 -34.62
C GLU A 165 0.35 9.26 -33.41
N ASP A 166 1.33 8.68 -32.74
CA ASP A 166 1.11 7.91 -31.50
C ASP A 166 0.71 8.86 -30.38
N CYS A 167 1.38 10.01 -30.27
CA CYS A 167 1.08 11.03 -29.28
C CYS A 167 -0.32 11.63 -29.51
N ALA A 168 -0.68 11.90 -30.77
CA ALA A 168 -2.01 12.38 -31.14
C ALA A 168 -3.11 11.34 -30.86
N LYS A 169 -2.82 10.04 -30.93
CA LYS A 169 -3.76 8.99 -30.52
C LYS A 169 -3.89 8.87 -29.02
N ALA A 170 -2.90 9.31 -28.26
CA ALA A 170 -2.93 9.27 -26.81
C ALA A 170 -3.89 10.31 -26.20
N ILE A 171 -4.49 11.23 -26.97
CA ILE A 171 -5.38 12.30 -26.48
C ILE A 171 -6.54 11.73 -25.66
N GLY A 172 -6.78 12.30 -24.47
CA GLY A 172 -7.78 11.84 -23.52
C GLY A 172 -7.50 12.38 -22.11
N ARG A 173 -8.13 11.79 -21.09
CA ARG A 173 -8.01 12.22 -19.68
C ARG A 173 -6.56 12.34 -19.19
N ASP A 174 -5.70 11.43 -19.66
CA ASP A 174 -4.27 11.38 -19.35
C ASP A 174 -3.43 11.55 -20.62
N GLY A 175 -3.96 12.19 -21.66
CA GLY A 175 -3.40 12.11 -23.01
C GLY A 175 -2.41 13.18 -23.41
N GLY A 176 -1.80 13.02 -24.59
CA GLY A 176 -0.93 14.04 -25.17
C GLY A 176 -1.69 15.33 -25.54
N GLN A 177 -0.99 16.47 -25.51
CA GLN A 177 -1.54 17.78 -25.87
C GLN A 177 -1.03 18.23 -27.25
N LEU A 178 -1.95 18.60 -28.13
CA LEU A 178 -1.60 19.14 -29.45
C LEU A 178 -1.31 20.64 -29.40
N SER A 179 -0.38 21.09 -30.25
CA SER A 179 -0.19 22.51 -30.57
C SER A 179 -1.48 23.11 -31.16
N SER A 180 -1.76 24.37 -30.86
CA SER A 180 -2.94 25.06 -31.40
C SER A 180 -2.85 25.29 -32.90
N GLU A 181 -4.01 25.48 -33.55
CA GLU A 181 -4.05 25.79 -34.99
C GLU A 181 -3.35 27.13 -35.30
N GLN A 182 -3.50 28.13 -34.42
CA GLN A 182 -2.77 29.41 -34.53
C GLN A 182 -1.24 29.23 -34.51
N TYR A 183 -0.75 28.27 -33.72
CA TYR A 183 0.68 27.95 -33.71
C TYR A 183 1.12 27.35 -35.04
N TYR A 184 0.30 26.45 -35.61
CA TYR A 184 0.55 25.87 -36.92
C TYR A 184 0.52 26.91 -38.04
N GLU A 185 -0.45 27.82 -38.07
CA GLU A 185 -0.53 28.91 -39.06
C GLU A 185 0.72 29.80 -39.07
N ARG A 186 1.32 30.04 -37.90
CA ARG A 186 2.53 30.87 -37.75
C ARG A 186 3.83 30.17 -38.11
N THR A 187 3.93 28.87 -37.83
CA THR A 187 5.21 28.14 -37.88
C THR A 187 5.27 27.06 -38.95
N GLY A 188 4.12 26.60 -39.45
CA GLY A 188 3.99 25.41 -40.28
C GLY A 188 4.25 24.10 -39.53
N ILE A 189 4.35 24.13 -38.20
CA ILE A 189 4.75 22.97 -37.38
C ILE A 189 3.58 22.50 -36.53
N ARG A 190 3.25 21.21 -36.59
CA ARG A 190 2.35 20.56 -35.63
C ARG A 190 3.15 19.81 -34.59
N ARG A 191 2.86 20.06 -33.31
CA ARG A 191 3.50 19.40 -32.17
C ARG A 191 2.49 18.65 -31.33
N CYS A 192 2.97 17.58 -30.70
CA CYS A 192 2.25 16.86 -29.66
C CYS A 192 3.18 16.67 -28.47
N VAL A 193 2.74 17.09 -27.28
CA VAL A 193 3.46 16.89 -26.02
C VAL A 193 2.82 15.70 -25.32
N ALA A 194 3.57 14.61 -25.15
CA ALA A 194 3.07 13.46 -24.43
C ALA A 194 3.01 13.73 -22.91
N PRO A 195 2.19 12.98 -22.16
CA PRO A 195 2.03 13.16 -20.70
C PRO A 195 3.31 12.98 -19.89
N ASP A 196 4.28 12.27 -20.45
CA ASP A 196 5.61 12.07 -19.87
C ASP A 196 6.61 13.17 -20.27
N GLY A 197 6.14 14.26 -20.89
CA GLY A 197 6.90 15.45 -21.24
C GLY A 197 7.64 15.39 -22.58
N ARG A 198 7.63 14.26 -23.29
CA ARG A 198 8.29 14.14 -24.58
C ARG A 198 7.54 14.89 -25.67
N GLU A 199 8.25 15.70 -26.46
CA GLU A 199 7.67 16.44 -27.58
C GLU A 199 7.89 15.74 -28.93
N PHE A 200 6.83 15.61 -29.71
CA PHE A 200 6.85 15.01 -31.05
C PHE A 200 6.41 16.03 -32.09
N THR A 201 7.14 16.12 -33.20
CA THR A 201 6.80 16.99 -34.33
C THR A 201 6.29 16.17 -35.50
N GLN A 202 5.17 16.58 -36.10
CA GLN A 202 4.60 15.89 -37.26
C GLN A 202 5.61 15.82 -38.41
N GLY A 203 5.77 14.63 -39.00
CA GLY A 203 6.70 14.39 -40.11
C GLY A 203 8.17 14.27 -39.70
N LYS A 204 8.52 14.35 -38.40
CA LYS A 204 9.86 14.04 -37.88
C LYS A 204 9.82 12.72 -37.11
N GLU A 205 10.89 11.94 -37.22
CA GLU A 205 11.06 10.73 -36.42
C GLU A 205 11.55 11.07 -35.01
N GLY A 206 11.08 10.32 -34.02
CA GLY A 206 11.51 10.46 -32.63
C GLY A 206 10.92 11.67 -31.91
N TRP A 207 11.48 11.95 -30.74
CA TRP A 207 11.08 13.03 -29.85
C TRP A 207 12.25 13.99 -29.61
N SER A 208 11.98 15.22 -29.19
CA SER A 208 13.00 16.24 -28.91
C SER A 208 13.07 16.56 -27.43
N ASP A 209 14.29 16.57 -26.87
CA ASP A 209 14.61 17.07 -25.53
C ASP A 209 14.62 18.60 -25.44
N VAL A 210 14.69 19.29 -26.58
CA VAL A 210 14.82 20.75 -26.64
C VAL A 210 13.45 21.33 -27.00
N PRO A 211 12.84 22.15 -26.10
CA PRO A 211 11.69 22.94 -26.46
C PRO A 211 12.10 23.84 -27.63
N THR A 212 11.57 23.58 -28.82
CA THR A 212 11.88 24.44 -29.97
C THR A 212 11.17 25.78 -29.75
N PRO A 213 11.84 26.92 -29.97
CA PRO A 213 11.32 28.25 -29.64
C PRO A 213 9.98 28.60 -30.30
#